data_AF-A0A2V8QC88-F1
#
_entry.id   AF-A0A2V8QC88-F1
#
_cell.length_a   1.000
_cell.length_b   1.000
_cell.length_c   1.000
_cell.angle_alpha   90.00
_cell.angle_beta   90.00
_cell.angle_gamma   90.00
#
_symmetry.space_group_name_H-M   'P 1'
#
loop_
_entity.id
_entity.type
_entity.pdbx_description
1 polymer ?
#
loop_
_entity_poly.entity_id
_entity_poly.type
_entity_poly.pdbx_seq_one_letter_code
_entity_poly.pdbx_strand_id
1 'polypeptide(L)'
;MLKPGDDSYRWSTQQAARIQGYVVAVAYARPEATNGFMPCRRDIHINIAIREGAPQKEQVVVEITPNFEEWAAKQGWDWSATTLRTQLVGHWCEFEGWMYFDLGHAEEAENTTPNNASNWRASAWEIHPVTKFRVIR
;
A
#
# COMPACT_ATOMS: atom_id res chain seq x y z
N MET A 1 -5.02 -3.24 -10.19
CA MET A 1 -5.73 -2.51 -9.11
C MET A 1 -6.41 -1.25 -9.65
N LEU A 2 -5.78 -0.47 -10.52
CA LEU A 2 -6.35 0.77 -11.07
C LEU A 2 -7.44 0.64 -12.17
N LYS A 3 -7.89 -0.57 -12.51
CA LYS A 3 -8.94 -0.72 -13.53
C LYS A 3 -10.25 -0.16 -12.95
N PRO A 4 -10.90 0.86 -13.56
CA PRO A 4 -12.12 1.44 -13.01
C PRO A 4 -13.27 0.43 -12.84
N GLY A 5 -14.21 0.79 -11.97
CA GLY A 5 -15.42 0.02 -11.65
C GLY A 5 -15.23 -0.88 -10.43
N ASP A 6 -16.36 -1.36 -9.88
CA ASP A 6 -16.38 -2.14 -8.63
C ASP A 6 -15.38 -3.30 -8.70
N ASP A 7 -14.49 -3.30 -7.72
CA ASP A 7 -13.43 -4.27 -7.58
C ASP A 7 -13.51 -5.10 -6.30
N SER A 8 -14.59 -4.97 -5.52
CA SER A 8 -14.81 -5.66 -4.23
C SER A 8 -14.57 -7.17 -4.30
N TYR A 9 -14.81 -7.79 -5.46
CA TYR A 9 -14.65 -9.23 -5.68
C TYR A 9 -13.69 -9.57 -6.82
N ARG A 10 -12.88 -8.60 -7.29
CA ARG A 10 -11.98 -8.81 -8.43
C ARG A 10 -10.77 -9.67 -8.09
N TRP A 11 -10.39 -9.68 -6.82
CA TRP A 11 -9.29 -10.48 -6.27
C TRP A 11 -9.73 -11.22 -5.01
N SER A 12 -8.83 -12.01 -4.45
CA SER A 12 -9.05 -12.76 -3.22
C SER A 12 -7.91 -12.55 -2.24
N THR A 13 -8.22 -12.50 -0.94
CA THR A 13 -7.24 -12.42 0.15
C THR A 13 -6.35 -13.67 0.28
N GLN A 14 -6.65 -14.73 -0.47
CA GLN A 14 -5.83 -15.94 -0.56
C GLN A 14 -4.79 -15.88 -1.69
N GLN A 15 -4.68 -14.75 -2.40
CA GLN A 15 -3.77 -14.58 -3.53
C GLN A 15 -2.51 -13.80 -3.14
N ALA A 16 -1.36 -14.30 -3.57
CA ALA A 16 -0.15 -13.50 -3.66
C ALA A 16 -0.13 -12.72 -4.98
N ALA A 17 0.48 -11.54 -4.97
CA ALA A 17 0.57 -10.69 -6.15
C ALA A 17 1.93 -9.99 -6.24
N ARG A 18 2.29 -9.60 -7.47
CA ARG A 18 3.42 -8.74 -7.80
C ARG A 18 2.89 -7.57 -8.61
N ILE A 19 3.16 -6.35 -8.17
CA ILE A 19 2.74 -5.12 -8.84
C ILE A 19 3.89 -4.15 -8.98
N GLN A 20 3.80 -3.28 -9.98
CA GLN A 20 4.79 -2.24 -10.24
C GLN A 20 4.11 -0.87 -10.20
N GLY A 21 4.80 0.13 -9.66
CA GLY A 21 4.28 1.49 -9.59
C GLY A 21 5.36 2.50 -9.23
N TYR A 22 5.12 3.75 -9.62
CA TYR A 22 5.87 4.91 -9.18
C TYR A 22 5.49 5.25 -7.73
N VAL A 23 6.48 5.33 -6.84
CA VAL A 23 6.22 5.61 -5.42
C VAL A 23 6.06 7.11 -5.20
N VAL A 24 4.85 7.49 -4.81
CA VAL A 24 4.45 8.88 -4.60
C VAL A 24 4.73 9.34 -3.17
N ALA A 25 4.47 8.48 -2.18
CA ALA A 25 4.65 8.81 -0.78
C ALA A 25 4.94 7.56 0.06
N VAL A 26 5.65 7.77 1.16
CA VAL A 26 5.90 6.78 2.21
C VAL A 26 5.67 7.47 3.55
N ALA A 27 4.81 6.90 4.39
CA ALA A 27 4.51 7.41 5.73
C ALA A 27 3.98 6.30 6.64
N TYR A 28 4.05 6.51 7.95
CA TYR A 28 3.28 5.65 8.87
C TYR A 28 1.79 5.87 8.69
N ALA A 29 1.06 4.77 8.68
CA ALA A 29 -0.37 4.71 8.80
C ALA A 29 -0.88 5.39 10.07
N ARG A 30 -2.20 5.57 10.14
CA ARG A 30 -2.88 5.78 11.41
C ARG A 30 -2.99 4.43 12.14
N PRO A 31 -3.32 4.40 13.44
CA PRO A 31 -3.63 3.14 14.10
C PRO A 31 -4.79 2.43 13.39
N GLU A 32 -4.59 1.16 13.04
CA GLU A 32 -5.50 0.37 12.19
C GLU A 32 -5.93 -0.93 12.87
N ALA A 33 -7.05 -1.49 12.42
CA ALA A 33 -7.64 -2.69 12.98
C ALA A 33 -6.71 -3.91 12.88
N THR A 34 -5.94 -4.02 11.79
CA THR A 34 -4.91 -5.04 11.53
C THR A 34 -3.87 -5.14 12.66
N ASN A 35 -3.58 -4.00 13.30
CA ASN A 35 -2.65 -3.86 14.41
C ASN A 35 -3.35 -3.66 15.76
N GLY A 36 -4.66 -3.96 15.86
CA GLY A 36 -5.43 -3.79 17.08
C GLY A 36 -5.51 -2.34 17.57
N PHE A 37 -5.37 -1.37 16.67
CA PHE A 37 -5.32 0.07 16.95
C PHE A 37 -4.21 0.50 17.92
N MET A 38 -3.13 -0.27 18.02
CA MET A 38 -2.00 0.06 18.90
C MET A 38 -1.21 1.27 18.34
N PRO A 39 -1.04 2.38 19.08
CA PRO A 39 -0.36 3.58 18.56
C PRO A 39 1.10 3.36 18.16
N CYS A 40 1.77 2.39 18.77
CA CYS A 40 3.18 2.06 18.52
C CYS A 40 3.39 0.97 17.46
N ARG A 41 2.34 0.32 16.97
CA ARG A 41 2.40 -0.69 15.91
C ARG A 41 1.55 -0.20 14.74
N ARG A 42 2.20 0.49 13.80
CA ARG A 42 1.53 1.11 12.65
C ARG A 42 2.18 0.59 11.39
N ASP A 43 1.34 0.28 10.41
CA ASP A 43 1.80 -0.10 9.09
C ASP A 43 2.53 1.10 8.44
N ILE A 44 3.45 0.81 7.53
CA ILE A 44 4.09 1.82 6.69
C ILE A 44 3.34 1.81 5.36
N HIS A 45 2.55 2.86 5.12
CA HIS A 45 1.85 3.09 3.86
C HIS A 45 2.83 3.55 2.80
N ILE A 46 2.80 2.86 1.65
CA ILE A 46 3.53 3.25 0.44
C ILE A 46 2.49 3.46 -0.66
N ASN A 47 2.28 4.73 -1.01
CA ASN A 47 1.35 5.09 -2.08
C ASN A 47 2.06 4.97 -3.43
N ILE A 48 1.47 4.20 -4.34
CA ILE A 48 2.01 3.99 -5.69
C ILE A 48 1.00 4.35 -6.78
N ALA A 49 1.52 4.80 -7.93
CA ALA A 49 0.73 5.18 -9.09
C ALA A 49 1.36 4.72 -10.40
N ILE A 50 0.63 4.89 -11.52
CA ILE A 50 1.15 4.62 -12.87
C ILE A 50 1.94 5.79 -13.48
N ARG A 51 1.99 6.94 -12.78
CA ARG A 51 2.72 8.12 -13.22
C ARG A 51 3.05 9.03 -12.04
N GLU A 52 4.09 9.83 -12.22
CA GLU A 52 4.39 10.94 -11.32
C GLU A 52 3.23 11.95 -11.28
N GLY A 53 2.97 12.52 -10.10
CA GLY A 53 1.93 13.53 -9.91
C GLY A 53 0.49 13.01 -10.07
N ALA A 54 0.27 11.69 -10.03
CA ALA A 54 -1.08 11.14 -10.01
C ALA A 54 -1.85 11.63 -8.76
N PRO A 55 -3.10 12.10 -8.90
CA PRO A 55 -3.92 12.48 -7.75
C PRO A 55 -4.18 11.26 -6.85
N GLN A 56 -4.50 11.50 -5.58
CA GLN A 56 -4.74 10.44 -4.59
C GLN A 56 -5.74 9.38 -5.06
N LYS A 57 -6.83 9.78 -5.74
CA LYS A 57 -7.84 8.87 -6.30
C LYS A 57 -7.34 7.94 -7.42
N GLU A 58 -6.13 8.17 -7.95
CA GLU A 58 -5.46 7.32 -8.95
C GLU A 58 -4.32 6.48 -8.32
N GLN A 59 -4.17 6.50 -6.99
CA GLN A 59 -3.12 5.79 -6.27
C GLN A 59 -3.65 4.52 -5.60
N VAL A 60 -2.79 3.54 -5.39
CA VAL A 60 -3.06 2.38 -4.52
C VAL A 60 -2.03 2.30 -3.43
N VAL A 61 -2.39 1.67 -2.32
CA VAL A 61 -1.51 1.51 -1.17
C VAL A 61 -0.93 0.11 -1.15
N VAL A 62 0.35 0.02 -0.79
CA VAL A 62 1.00 -1.21 -0.37
C VAL A 62 1.62 -0.97 1.00
N GLU A 63 1.63 -2.00 1.84
CA GLU A 63 1.92 -1.81 3.26
C GLU A 63 3.00 -2.76 3.76
N ILE A 64 3.98 -2.21 4.48
CA ILE A 64 4.90 -3.00 5.29
C ILE A 64 4.37 -2.99 6.72
N THR A 65 4.06 -4.18 7.24
CA THR A 65 3.58 -4.31 8.62
C THR A 65 4.72 -4.26 9.63
N PRO A 66 4.44 -3.91 10.90
CA PRO A 66 5.44 -3.95 11.98
C PRO A 66 6.18 -5.29 12.06
N ASN A 67 5.49 -6.41 11.83
CA ASN A 67 6.10 -7.74 11.86
C ASN A 67 7.14 -7.92 10.74
N PHE A 68 6.89 -7.37 9.54
CA PHE A 68 7.83 -7.45 8.43
C PHE A 68 8.97 -6.43 8.54
N GLU A 69 8.73 -5.25 9.11
CA GLU A 69 9.79 -4.30 9.50
C GLU A 69 10.75 -4.95 10.53
N GLU A 70 10.22 -5.56 11.59
CA GLU A 70 11.00 -6.28 12.61
C GLU A 70 11.75 -7.49 12.03
N TRP A 71 11.12 -8.23 11.10
CA TRP A 71 11.77 -9.34 10.41
C TRP A 71 12.94 -8.87 9.55
N ALA A 72 12.76 -7.79 8.78
CA ALA A 72 13.82 -7.20 7.95
C ALA A 72 15.00 -6.72 8.79
N ALA A 73 14.73 -6.07 9.94
CA ALA A 73 15.77 -5.67 10.88
C ALA A 73 16.60 -6.87 11.38
N LYS A 74 15.97 -8.03 11.64
CA LYS A 74 16.68 -9.27 12.00
C LYS A 74 17.54 -9.83 10.86
N GLN A 75 17.24 -9.50 9.61
CA GLN A 75 18.07 -9.83 8.45
C GLN A 75 19.20 -8.81 8.21
N GLY A 76 19.29 -7.75 9.02
CA GLY A 76 20.23 -6.65 8.81
C GLY A 76 19.79 -5.66 7.72
N TRP A 77 18.52 -5.65 7.36
CA TRP A 77 17.93 -4.67 6.44
C TRP A 77 17.19 -3.58 7.21
N ASP A 78 17.31 -2.34 6.74
CA ASP A 78 16.59 -1.22 7.30
C ASP A 78 15.34 -0.93 6.45
N TRP A 79 14.19 -1.40 6.93
CA TRP A 79 12.88 -1.13 6.33
C TRP A 79 12.09 -0.08 7.13
N SER A 80 12.78 0.81 7.85
CA SER A 80 12.13 1.92 8.53
C SER A 80 11.48 2.89 7.55
N ALA A 81 10.41 3.57 7.98
CA ALA A 81 9.70 4.53 7.13
C ALA A 81 10.62 5.63 6.57
N THR A 82 11.61 6.09 7.35
CA THR A 82 12.59 7.08 6.92
C THR A 82 13.47 6.55 5.79
N THR A 83 13.98 5.33 5.94
CA THR A 83 14.85 4.70 4.93
C THR A 83 14.07 4.37 3.67
N LEU A 84 12.89 3.78 3.80
CA LEU A 84 12.00 3.51 2.67
C LEU A 84 11.60 4.81 1.94
N ARG A 85 11.27 5.87 2.67
CA ARG A 85 10.96 7.17 2.07
C ARG A 85 12.14 7.71 1.25
N THR A 86 13.35 7.60 1.79
CA THR A 86 14.57 8.08 1.13
C THR A 86 14.92 7.27 -0.11
N GLN A 87 14.70 5.95 -0.07
CA GLN A 87 15.10 5.03 -1.14
C GLN A 87 14.06 4.85 -2.23
N LEU A 88 12.77 4.99 -1.90
CA LEU A 88 11.68 4.58 -2.79
C LEU A 88 10.94 5.76 -3.41
N VAL A 89 10.70 6.85 -2.66
CA VAL A 89 9.93 7.99 -3.19
C VAL A 89 10.64 8.58 -4.40
N GLY A 90 9.90 8.77 -5.49
CA GLY A 90 10.46 9.27 -6.74
C GLY A 90 10.97 8.19 -7.69
N HIS A 91 10.89 6.92 -7.30
CA HIS A 91 11.35 5.79 -8.10
C HIS A 91 10.21 4.87 -8.54
N TRP A 92 10.45 4.13 -9.62
CA TRP A 92 9.61 2.99 -9.95
C TRP A 92 10.06 1.79 -9.17
N CYS A 93 9.11 1.16 -8.48
CA CYS A 93 9.37 0.01 -7.65
C CYS A 93 8.45 -1.15 -8.04
N GLU A 94 8.94 -2.36 -7.81
CA GLU A 94 8.17 -3.59 -7.85
C GLU A 94 7.96 -4.08 -6.42
N PHE A 95 6.73 -4.47 -6.09
CA PHE A 95 6.33 -4.96 -4.78
C PHE A 95 5.70 -6.35 -4.94
N GLU A 96 6.03 -7.26 -4.03
CA GLU A 96 5.45 -8.59 -3.91
C GLU A 96 4.85 -8.74 -2.51
N GLY A 97 3.73 -9.46 -2.42
CA GLY A 97 3.08 -9.72 -1.15
C GLY A 97 1.73 -10.38 -1.33
N TRP A 98 0.85 -10.19 -0.35
CA TRP A 98 -0.48 -10.77 -0.34
C TRP A 98 -1.54 -9.71 -0.63
N MET A 99 -2.55 -10.09 -1.40
CA MET A 99 -3.72 -9.26 -1.62
C MET A 99 -4.51 -9.15 -0.31
N TYR A 100 -4.91 -7.94 0.04
CA TYR A 100 -5.81 -7.67 1.15
C TYR A 100 -6.87 -6.68 0.71
N PHE A 101 -8.12 -6.90 1.11
CA PHE A 101 -9.19 -5.94 0.90
C PHE A 101 -9.44 -5.21 2.21
N ASP A 102 -9.05 -3.95 2.26
CA ASP A 102 -9.32 -3.13 3.43
C ASP A 102 -10.78 -2.65 3.39
N LEU A 103 -11.64 -3.40 4.08
CA LEU A 103 -13.05 -3.07 4.20
C LEU A 103 -13.28 -1.69 4.85
N GLY A 104 -12.38 -1.25 5.74
CA GLY A 104 -12.45 0.06 6.38
C GLY A 104 -12.28 1.22 5.40
N HIS A 105 -11.64 0.98 4.26
CA HIS A 105 -11.40 1.96 3.22
C HIS A 105 -12.26 1.78 1.96
N ALA A 106 -13.25 0.87 1.99
CA ALA A 106 -14.15 0.64 0.86
C ALA A 106 -15.00 1.88 0.50
N GLU A 107 -15.36 2.73 1.46
CA GLU A 107 -16.11 3.97 1.17
C GLU A 107 -15.20 5.12 0.69
N GLU A 108 -13.88 4.94 0.77
CA GLU A 108 -12.87 5.95 0.47
C GLU A 108 -12.04 5.61 -0.79
N ALA A 109 -12.47 4.60 -1.54
CA ALA A 109 -11.86 4.16 -2.78
C ALA A 109 -12.76 4.42 -4.00
N GLU A 110 -12.15 4.91 -5.08
CA GLU A 110 -12.86 5.26 -6.31
C GLU A 110 -13.53 4.07 -6.99
N ASN A 111 -12.93 2.88 -6.95
CA ASN A 111 -13.49 1.71 -7.59
C ASN A 111 -14.78 1.21 -6.92
N THR A 112 -14.88 1.30 -5.59
CA THR A 112 -16.02 0.82 -4.81
C THR A 112 -17.08 1.91 -4.59
N THR A 113 -16.66 3.16 -4.41
CA THR A 113 -17.54 4.31 -4.20
C THR A 113 -17.17 5.46 -5.15
N PRO A 114 -17.53 5.39 -6.45
CA PRO A 114 -17.06 6.35 -7.44
C PRO A 114 -17.57 7.77 -7.17
N ASN A 115 -16.73 8.76 -7.50
CA ASN A 115 -16.98 10.20 -7.33
C ASN A 115 -17.22 10.67 -5.89
N ASN A 116 -16.96 9.86 -4.86
CA ASN A 116 -17.02 10.35 -3.48
C ASN A 116 -15.93 11.42 -3.26
N ALA A 117 -16.33 12.55 -2.69
CA ALA A 117 -15.44 13.69 -2.44
C ALA A 117 -14.29 13.33 -1.49
N SER A 118 -14.51 12.39 -0.57
CA SER A 118 -13.53 11.93 0.41
C SER A 118 -12.56 10.86 -0.12
N ASN A 119 -12.72 10.40 -1.37
CA ASN A 119 -11.84 9.37 -1.92
C ASN A 119 -10.39 9.83 -1.96
N TRP A 120 -9.50 8.98 -1.46
CA TRP A 120 -8.05 9.24 -1.42
C TRP A 120 -7.22 8.07 -1.96
N ARG A 121 -7.88 7.02 -2.47
CA ARG A 121 -7.27 5.89 -3.16
C ARG A 121 -8.16 5.44 -4.31
N ALA A 122 -7.57 4.75 -5.28
CA ALA A 122 -8.27 4.19 -6.43
C ALA A 122 -9.02 2.89 -6.04
N SER A 123 -8.44 2.09 -5.16
CA SER A 123 -8.87 0.74 -4.82
C SER A 123 -8.72 0.53 -3.32
N ALA A 124 -9.70 -0.13 -2.70
CA ALA A 124 -9.60 -0.61 -1.32
C ALA A 124 -8.77 -1.89 -1.18
N TRP A 125 -8.48 -2.56 -2.31
CA TRP A 125 -7.43 -3.57 -2.33
C TRP A 125 -6.05 -2.95 -2.20
N GLU A 126 -5.18 -3.66 -1.49
CA GLU A 126 -3.79 -3.33 -1.23
C GLU A 126 -2.92 -4.60 -1.26
N ILE A 127 -1.60 -4.41 -1.33
CA ILE A 127 -0.65 -5.47 -1.01
C ILE A 127 -0.29 -5.31 0.46
N HIS A 128 -0.79 -6.21 1.29
CA HIS A 128 -0.65 -6.15 2.74
C HIS A 128 -0.60 -7.59 3.31
N PRO A 129 0.56 -8.05 3.83
CA PRO A 129 1.84 -7.35 3.87
C PRO A 129 2.61 -7.45 2.54
N VAL A 130 3.43 -6.43 2.27
CA VAL A 130 4.58 -6.51 1.36
C VAL A 130 5.63 -7.44 1.98
N THR A 131 6.08 -8.43 1.22
CA THR A 131 7.10 -9.41 1.64
C THR A 131 8.43 -9.23 0.91
N LYS A 132 8.43 -8.50 -0.22
CA LYS A 132 9.62 -8.18 -1.00
C LYS A 132 9.36 -6.95 -1.87
N PHE A 133 10.39 -6.13 -2.07
CA PHE A 133 10.35 -5.04 -3.03
C PHE A 133 11.72 -4.80 -3.66
N ARG A 134 11.74 -4.05 -4.77
CA ARG A 134 12.97 -3.55 -5.40
C ARG A 134 12.69 -2.29 -6.21
N VAL A 135 13.68 -1.39 -6.26
CA VAL A 135 13.71 -0.31 -7.25
C VAL A 135 13.99 -0.92 -8.63
N ILE A 136 13.24 -0.48 -9.64
CA ILE A 136 13.37 -0.97 -11.02
C ILE A 136 13.70 0.12 -12.04
N ARG A 137 13.47 1.42 -11.73
CA ARG A 137 13.89 2.58 -12.52
C ARG A 137 14.07 3.81 -11.63
#